data_AF-A0A2V7XYG4-F1
#
_entry.id   AF-A0A2V7XYG4-F1
#
_cell.length_a   1.000
_cell.length_b   1.000
_cell.length_c   1.000
_cell.angle_alpha   90.00
_cell.angle_beta   90.00
_cell.angle_gamma   90.00
#
_symmetry.space_group_name_H-M   'P 1'
#
loop_
_entity.id
_entity.type
_entity.pdbx_description
1 polymer ?
#
loop_
_entity_poly.entity_id
_entity_poly.type
_entity_poly.pdbx_seq_one_letter_code
_entity_poly.pdbx_strand_id
1 'polypeptide(L)'
;MSGQTFQADVEQAIDELRREQPAIFADSPGGTLVASPGRFYVGIIGKLDKKGICGGFDSEELQVKSSNAFNDQFALRTSSGYLRSGPSIYRATCFPAHAPRDLRFQQPSAGLGLARGQ
;
A
#
# COMPACT_ATOMS: atom_id res chain seq x y z
N MET A 1 13.84 16.44 -2.85
CA MET A 1 12.89 15.33 -2.99
C MET A 1 12.85 14.62 -1.66
N SER A 2 11.82 14.86 -0.85
CA SER A 2 11.64 14.16 0.43
C SER A 2 11.11 12.77 0.13
N GLY A 3 11.95 11.74 0.31
CA GLY A 3 11.49 10.34 0.29
C GLY A 3 10.58 10.05 1.48
N GLN A 4 9.70 9.05 1.34
CA GLN A 4 8.70 8.60 2.33
C GLN A 4 7.39 9.41 2.37
N THR A 5 6.87 9.83 1.21
CA THR A 5 5.58 10.56 1.13
C THR A 5 4.44 9.76 1.76
N PHE A 6 4.40 8.44 1.55
CA PHE A 6 3.30 7.58 2.00
C PHE A 6 3.60 6.74 3.24
N GLN A 7 4.73 6.97 3.93
CA GLN A 7 5.11 6.09 5.04
C GLN A 7 4.09 6.10 6.18
N ALA A 8 3.63 7.27 6.59
CA ALA A 8 2.65 7.40 7.66
C ALA A 8 1.32 6.69 7.31
N ASP A 9 0.89 6.75 6.05
CA ASP A 9 -0.31 6.05 5.59
C ASP A 9 -0.17 4.53 5.65
N VAL A 10 1.00 4.02 5.30
CA VAL A 10 1.31 2.58 5.35
C VAL A 10 1.39 2.08 6.79
N GLU A 11 2.07 2.82 7.67
CA GLU A 11 2.16 2.48 9.09
C GLU A 11 0.77 2.50 9.75
N GLN A 12 -0.03 3.52 9.49
CA GLN A 12 -1.41 3.58 9.97
C GLN A 12 -2.25 2.39 9.44
N ALA A 13 -2.11 2.03 8.17
CA ALA A 13 -2.82 0.90 7.60
C ALA A 13 -2.44 -0.44 8.27
N ILE A 14 -1.17 -0.62 8.64
CA ILE A 14 -0.69 -1.79 9.40
C ILE A 14 -1.33 -1.82 10.78
N ASP A 15 -1.33 -0.70 11.51
CA ASP A 15 -1.87 -0.62 12.87
C ASP A 15 -3.38 -0.89 12.90
N GLU A 16 -4.11 -0.28 11.97
CA GLU A 16 -5.55 -0.54 11.84
C GLU A 16 -5.81 -2.01 11.46
N LEU A 17 -4.99 -2.61 10.59
CA LEU A 17 -5.15 -4.02 10.19
C LEU A 17 -4.88 -4.96 11.36
N ARG A 18 -3.86 -4.66 12.18
CA ARG A 18 -3.55 -5.41 13.39
C ARG A 18 -4.69 -5.38 14.38
N ARG A 19 -5.32 -4.21 14.58
CA ARG A 19 -6.48 -4.05 15.46
C ARG A 19 -7.72 -4.80 14.96
N GLU A 20 -8.00 -4.74 13.65
CA GLU A 20 -9.20 -5.34 13.07
C GLU A 20 -9.08 -6.84 12.80
N GLN A 21 -7.89 -7.31 12.44
CA GLN A 21 -7.63 -8.69 12.04
C GLN A 21 -6.38 -9.22 12.75
N PRO A 22 -6.39 -9.35 14.08
CA PRO A 22 -5.21 -9.76 14.85
C PRO A 22 -4.67 -11.12 14.43
N ALA A 23 -5.51 -12.04 13.94
CA ALA A 23 -5.11 -13.36 13.44
C ALA A 23 -4.17 -13.35 12.21
N ILE A 24 -3.95 -12.20 11.56
CA ILE A 24 -2.92 -12.04 10.52
C ILE A 24 -1.51 -12.01 11.12
N PHE A 25 -1.41 -11.67 12.41
CA PHE A 25 -0.18 -11.45 13.15
C PHE A 25 -0.02 -12.53 14.21
N ALA A 26 1.23 -12.88 14.51
CA ALA A 26 1.57 -13.77 15.60
C ALA A 26 2.78 -13.21 16.34
N ASP A 27 2.77 -13.36 17.66
CA ASP A 27 3.94 -13.05 18.48
C ASP A 27 4.95 -14.20 18.38
N SER A 28 6.22 -13.83 18.29
CA SER A 28 7.35 -14.76 18.19
C SER A 28 8.55 -14.17 18.94
N PRO A 29 9.50 -14.99 19.42
CA PRO A 29 10.72 -14.49 20.05
C PRO A 29 11.50 -13.46 19.21
N GLY A 30 11.39 -13.52 17.88
CA GLY A 30 12.00 -12.56 16.94
C GLY A 30 11.18 -11.29 16.66
N GLY A 31 10.06 -11.07 17.37
CA GLY A 31 9.11 -9.99 17.13
C GLY A 31 7.82 -10.46 16.48
N THR A 32 7.07 -9.55 15.84
CA THR A 32 5.80 -9.93 15.20
C THR A 32 6.04 -10.66 13.87
N LEU A 33 5.52 -11.88 13.76
CA LEU A 33 5.39 -12.61 12.50
C LEU A 33 4.12 -12.21 11.76
N VAL A 34 4.20 -12.13 10.43
CA VAL A 34 3.02 -12.05 9.56
C VAL A 34 2.61 -13.48 9.19
N ALA A 35 1.63 -14.02 9.91
CA ALA A 35 1.14 -15.39 9.78
C ALA A 35 0.33 -15.63 8.49
N SER A 36 -0.28 -14.58 7.94
CA SER A 36 -1.05 -14.67 6.68
C SER A 36 -0.61 -13.60 5.69
N PRO A 37 0.48 -13.82 4.90
CA PRO A 37 1.05 -12.80 4.01
C PRO A 37 0.07 -12.24 2.98
N GLY A 38 -0.74 -13.10 2.35
CA GLY A 38 -1.74 -12.63 1.37
C GLY A 38 -2.77 -11.70 2.01
N ARG A 39 -3.32 -12.09 3.17
CA ARG A 39 -4.29 -11.26 3.93
C ARG A 39 -3.67 -9.96 4.42
N PHE A 40 -2.37 -9.98 4.76
CA PHE A 40 -1.62 -8.80 5.16
C PHE A 40 -1.55 -7.75 4.04
N TYR A 41 -1.04 -8.12 2.86
CA TYR A 41 -0.92 -7.16 1.76
C TYR A 41 -2.29 -6.72 1.21
N VAL A 42 -3.24 -7.64 1.04
CA VAL A 42 -4.61 -7.30 0.61
C VAL A 42 -5.28 -6.36 1.62
N GLY A 43 -5.10 -6.61 2.92
CA GLY A 43 -5.64 -5.76 3.98
C GLY A 43 -5.08 -4.34 3.97
N ILE A 44 -3.75 -4.20 3.79
CA ILE A 44 -3.10 -2.88 3.70
C ILE A 44 -3.57 -2.14 2.45
N ILE A 45 -3.54 -2.80 1.28
CA ILE A 45 -3.99 -2.20 0.01
C ILE A 45 -5.44 -1.73 0.13
N GLY A 46 -6.33 -2.54 0.71
CA GLY A 46 -7.73 -2.15 0.90
C GLY A 46 -7.92 -0.95 1.84
N LYS A 47 -7.01 -0.73 2.80
CA LYS A 47 -7.03 0.45 3.68
C LYS A 47 -6.52 1.71 2.97
N LEU A 48 -5.48 1.57 2.16
CA LEU A 48 -4.96 2.66 1.33
C LEU A 48 -6.00 3.08 0.27
N ASP A 49 -6.67 2.11 -0.36
CA ASP A 49 -7.69 2.38 -1.40
C ASP A 49 -8.85 3.26 -0.85
N LYS A 50 -9.25 3.02 0.41
CA LYS A 50 -10.26 3.86 1.10
C LYS A 50 -9.83 5.32 1.29
N LYS A 51 -8.53 5.62 1.21
CA LYS A 51 -7.96 6.97 1.25
C LYS A 51 -7.70 7.55 -0.13
N GLY A 52 -8.03 6.83 -1.21
CA GLY A 52 -7.69 7.21 -2.59
C GLY A 52 -6.20 7.02 -2.91
N ILE A 53 -5.50 6.20 -2.12
CA ILE A 53 -4.09 5.86 -2.32
C ILE A 53 -4.02 4.45 -2.91
N CYS A 54 -3.39 4.30 -4.08
CA CYS A 54 -3.22 2.99 -4.69
C CYS A 54 -2.01 2.26 -4.13
N GLY A 55 -2.23 1.02 -3.69
CA GLY A 55 -1.20 0.08 -3.31
C GLY A 55 -1.13 -1.11 -4.27
N GLY A 56 0.08 -1.61 -4.53
CA GLY A 56 0.33 -2.84 -5.28
C GLY A 56 1.48 -3.63 -4.68
N PHE A 57 1.43 -4.96 -4.75
CA PHE A 57 2.50 -5.82 -4.24
C PHE A 57 3.14 -6.58 -5.41
N ASP A 58 4.46 -6.52 -5.52
CA ASP A 58 5.22 -7.09 -6.65
C ASP A 58 5.96 -8.38 -6.34
N SER A 59 5.58 -9.05 -5.25
CA SER A 59 6.24 -10.22 -4.62
C SER A 59 7.34 -9.90 -3.60
N GLU A 60 7.85 -8.67 -3.54
CA GLU A 60 8.85 -8.26 -2.54
C GLU A 60 8.43 -6.98 -1.78
N GLU A 61 7.98 -5.96 -2.50
CA GLU A 61 7.72 -4.62 -1.98
C GLU A 61 6.26 -4.20 -2.19
N LEU A 62 5.74 -3.43 -1.23
CA LEU A 62 4.50 -2.68 -1.41
C LEU A 62 4.83 -1.36 -2.10
N GLN A 63 4.28 -1.17 -3.28
CA GLN A 63 4.37 0.05 -4.06
C GLN A 63 3.14 0.93 -3.79
N VAL A 64 3.34 2.20 -3.44
CA VAL A 64 2.27 3.11 -3.04
C VAL A 64 2.33 4.41 -3.83
N LYS A 65 1.19 4.82 -4.39
CA LYS A 65 1.08 6.04 -5.20
C LYS A 65 -0.30 6.69 -5.10
N SER A 66 -0.35 8.00 -5.31
CA SER A 66 -1.58 8.77 -5.52
C SER A 66 -1.73 9.31 -6.95
N SER A 67 -0.70 9.16 -7.79
CA SER A 67 -0.68 9.53 -9.21
C SER A 67 0.35 8.69 -9.97
N ASN A 68 0.45 8.84 -11.29
CA ASN A 68 1.48 8.14 -12.07
C ASN A 68 2.84 8.87 -12.11
N ALA A 69 3.00 9.98 -11.38
CA ALA A 69 4.25 10.73 -11.35
C ALA A 69 5.37 9.98 -10.63
N PHE A 70 5.04 9.30 -9.52
CA PHE A 70 5.97 8.49 -8.74
C PHE A 70 5.23 7.47 -7.88
N ASN A 71 5.98 6.50 -7.34
CA ASN A 71 5.53 5.67 -6.23
C ASN A 71 6.63 5.54 -5.18
N ASP A 72 6.26 5.39 -3.91
CA ASP A 72 7.17 4.92 -2.87
C ASP A 72 7.13 3.39 -2.80
N GLN A 73 8.25 2.76 -2.46
CA GLN A 73 8.37 1.32 -2.25
C GLN A 73 8.70 1.02 -0.79
N PHE A 74 8.00 0.05 -0.23
CA PHE A 74 8.13 -0.36 1.16
C PHE A 74 8.31 -1.87 1.30
N ALA A 75 9.37 -2.30 1.95
CA ALA A 75 9.54 -3.69 2.33
C ALA A 75 9.02 -3.91 3.75
N LEU A 76 7.78 -4.40 3.84
CA LEU A 76 7.05 -4.54 5.10
C LEU A 76 7.36 -5.84 5.86
N ARG A 77 8.02 -6.78 5.21
CA ARG A 77 8.40 -8.06 5.81
C ARG A 77 9.88 -8.34 5.58
N THR A 78 10.49 -9.07 6.50
CA THR A 78 11.78 -9.74 6.27
C THR A 78 11.55 -11.01 5.44
N SER A 79 12.62 -11.56 4.86
CA SER A 79 12.58 -12.88 4.19
C SER A 79 12.12 -13.99 5.13
N SER A 80 12.44 -13.89 6.42
CA SER A 80 11.97 -14.80 7.47
C SER A 80 10.53 -14.53 7.94
N GLY A 81 9.82 -13.57 7.33
CA GLY A 81 8.40 -13.32 7.53
C GLY A 81 8.03 -12.39 8.69
N TYR A 82 9.02 -11.79 9.36
CA TYR A 82 8.79 -10.82 10.43
C TYR A 82 8.38 -9.47 9.88
N LEU A 83 7.44 -8.81 10.55
CA LEU A 83 7.02 -7.45 10.24
C LEU A 83 8.18 -6.48 10.44
N ARG A 84 8.38 -5.60 9.47
CA ARG A 84 9.25 -4.41 9.59
C ARG A 84 8.38 -3.20 9.92
N SER A 85 8.93 -2.25 10.67
CA SER A 85 8.26 -1.00 11.06
C SER A 85 9.23 0.17 11.11
N GLY A 86 8.69 1.39 11.20
CA GLY A 86 9.47 2.61 11.32
C GLY A 86 10.35 2.87 10.09
N PRO A 87 11.45 3.64 10.24
CA PRO A 87 12.31 4.06 9.12
C PRO A 87 12.88 2.90 8.29
N SER A 88 12.89 1.68 8.83
CA SER A 88 13.42 0.49 8.16
C SER A 88 12.58 0.01 6.98
N ILE A 89 11.31 0.44 6.85
CA ILE A 89 10.41 -0.09 5.81
C ILE A 89 10.63 0.54 4.44
N TYR A 90 11.05 1.80 4.38
CA TYR A 90 11.20 2.53 3.12
C TYR A 90 12.40 2.00 2.32
N ARG A 91 12.22 1.94 1.00
CA ARG A 91 13.22 1.39 0.07
C ARG A 91 13.63 2.41 -0.97
N ALA A 92 12.65 2.94 -1.70
CA ALA A 92 12.91 3.90 -2.76
C ALA A 92 11.67 4.73 -3.09
N THR A 93 11.89 5.85 -3.75
CA THR A 93 10.88 6.56 -4.54
C THR A 93 11.26 6.38 -6.00
N CYS A 94 10.36 5.83 -6.81
CA CYS A 94 10.57 5.55 -8.22
C CYS A 94 9.87 6.59 -9.11
N PHE A 95 10.54 7.02 -10.18
CA PHE A 95 10.01 7.96 -11.17
C PHE A 95 10.20 7.39 -12.60
N PRO A 96 9.15 7.30 -13.43
CA PRO A 96 7.73 7.45 -13.06
C PRO A 96 7.28 6.32 -12.13
N ALA A 97 6.00 6.32 -11.74
CA ALA A 97 5.46 5.21 -10.96
C ALA A 97 5.62 3.87 -11.72
N HIS A 98 6.25 2.87 -11.09
CA HIS A 98 6.46 1.53 -11.63
C HIS A 98 5.23 0.62 -11.45
N ALA A 99 4.43 0.87 -10.40
CA ALA A 99 3.23 0.09 -10.10
C ALA A 99 2.22 0.13 -11.26
N PRO A 100 1.44 -0.95 -11.50
CA PRO A 100 0.45 -1.01 -12.57
C PRO A 100 -0.37 0.27 -12.65
N ARG A 101 -0.59 0.79 -13.86
CA ARG A 101 -1.45 1.95 -14.07
C ARG A 101 -2.86 1.54 -13.68
N ASP A 102 -3.34 2.02 -12.55
CA ASP A 102 -4.75 1.84 -12.19
C ASP A 102 -5.60 2.56 -13.24
N LEU A 103 -6.54 1.84 -13.84
CA LEU A 103 -7.54 2.38 -14.76
C LEU A 103 -8.40 3.47 -14.09
N ARG A 104 -8.50 3.49 -12.75
CA ARG A 104 -9.18 4.53 -11.97
C ARG A 104 -8.48 5.89 -12.04
N PHE A 105 -7.17 5.92 -12.24
CA PHE A 105 -6.40 7.15 -12.50
C PHE A 105 -6.34 7.52 -13.99
N GLN A 106 -6.97 6.73 -14.86
CA GLN A 106 -7.13 7.06 -16.28
C GLN A 106 -8.45 7.76 -16.59
N GLN A 107 -9.32 8.04 -15.62
CA GLN A 107 -10.45 8.93 -15.90
C GLN A 107 -9.92 10.37 -15.96
N PRO A 108 -9.78 11.01 -17.14
CA PRO A 108 -9.89 12.45 -17.17
C PRO A 108 -11.25 12.77 -16.55
N SER A 109 -11.34 13.88 -15.84
CA SER A 109 -12.59 14.53 -15.47
C SER A 109 -13.36 14.94 -16.73
N ALA A 110 -13.79 13.97 -17.54
CA ALA A 110 -14.78 14.16 -18.57
C ALA A 110 -16.10 14.28 -17.82
N GLY A 111 -16.54 15.54 -17.70
CA GLY A 111 -17.81 15.89 -17.10
C GLY A 111 -18.91 14.94 -17.53
N LEU A 112 -19.71 14.54 -16.55
CA LEU A 112 -21.00 13.92 -16.72
C LEU A 112 -21.87 14.84 -17.60
N GLY A 113 -21.75 14.68 -18.90
CA GLY A 113 -22.46 15.44 -19.92
C GLY A 113 -23.08 14.46 -20.91
N LEU A 114 -24.39 14.67 -21.13
CA LEU A 114 -25.31 14.02 -22.07
C LEU A 114 -25.91 12.66 -21.61
N ALA A 115 -27.23 12.42 -21.74
CA ALA A 115 -28.31 13.20 -22.33
C ALA A 115 -29.68 12.72 -21.79
N ARG A 116 -30.62 13.66 -21.63
CA ARG A 116 -32.05 13.36 -21.66
C ARG A 116 -32.47 13.16 -23.14
N GLY A 117 -33.23 12.11 -23.40
CA GLY A 117 -33.92 11.85 -24.67
C GLY A 117 -34.02 10.33 -24.90
N GLN A 118 -35.18 9.71 -25.10
CA GLN A 118 -36.54 10.15 -25.43
C GLN A 118 -37.54 9.29 -24.65
#